data_AF-X0KHU0-F1
#
_entry.id   AF-X0KHU0-F1
#
_cell.length_a   1.000
_cell.length_b   1.000
_cell.length_c   1.000
_cell.angle_alpha   90.00
_cell.angle_beta   90.00
_cell.angle_gamma   90.00
#
_symmetry.space_group_name_H-M   'P 1'
#
loop_
_entity.id
_entity.type
_entity.pdbx_description
1 polymer ?
#
loop_
_entity_poly.entity_id
_entity_poly.type
_entity_poly.pdbx_seq_one_letter_code
_entity_poly.pdbx_strand_id
1 'polypeptide(L)'
;MKQSPAQLLTVLTAFFTAAEAVSLPPRDKGTCRKTKVAILGAGVAGIAAAQNLTQAKITDFLIVEHNDYIGGRLRSQQFGRNTKTGKPYTIELGANWVEGIGSLETHENPIWKLAQKHGLKTTYADYDALKTFDHKGAKNWTDKIAELDAAFENASGDSGHILLDNLQDLSARAGLRTGGWRPDKNDMYAQAADWWGWDFEAAWTPDESGLVFGVAGDNATFGYFSDVSNLVIDQRGYNYFLKQEAKTFLKENDPRLLLKTTVEGIEYNKKGVKVTTKDGGCIEASYAICTFSLGVLQKDVVEFKPKLPHWKQSAIDQFAMGTYTKIFMQFNESFWDTDAQYQLYADPIERGRYPLFQPLNGKGFLEGSNIIFATVTGEQAYQVERQTDEETEAQVVEVLQSMYPDKKVHKPTAFTYPRWSTEPWAYGSYSNWPVGMTLEKHQNIRANLERLWFAGEANSAEFFGFVHGGYTEGREIGHRIGRIINGEAGDDEFEMERYEVLHGTTHKDEYNDENGWLFPYDVDGDN
;
A
#
# COMPACT_ATOMS: atom_id res chain seq x y z
N MET A 1 45.71 52.11 4.89
CA MET A 1 45.21 52.43 3.53
C MET A 1 46.05 51.67 2.51
N LYS A 2 45.47 50.71 1.79
CA LYS A 2 45.83 50.31 0.41
C LYS A 2 44.98 49.10 -0.03
N GLN A 3 44.60 49.11 -1.30
CA GLN A 3 43.66 48.23 -1.99
C GLN A 3 44.22 46.83 -2.30
N SER A 4 43.28 45.86 -2.45
CA SER A 4 43.18 44.71 -3.38
C SER A 4 44.34 44.40 -4.36
N PRO A 5 44.65 43.12 -4.67
CA PRO A 5 43.95 42.38 -5.74
C PRO A 5 43.63 40.89 -5.47
N ALA A 6 42.71 40.40 -6.32
CA ALA A 6 42.08 39.09 -6.38
C ALA A 6 42.99 37.87 -6.62
N GLN A 7 42.54 36.70 -6.15
CA GLN A 7 42.88 35.39 -6.74
C GLN A 7 41.63 34.50 -6.85
N LEU A 8 41.52 33.90 -8.04
CA LEU A 8 40.46 33.02 -8.57
C LEU A 8 40.08 31.86 -7.65
N LEU A 9 38.78 31.68 -7.43
CA LEU A 9 38.19 30.42 -6.96
C LEU A 9 37.45 29.77 -8.14
N THR A 10 38.01 28.68 -8.68
CA THR A 10 37.37 27.86 -9.69
C THR A 10 36.24 27.07 -9.03
N VAL A 11 34.99 27.50 -9.24
CA VAL A 11 33.81 26.76 -8.83
C VAL A 11 33.56 25.66 -9.86
N LEU A 12 33.81 24.40 -9.50
CA LEU A 12 33.22 23.25 -10.19
C LEU A 12 31.75 23.17 -9.76
N THR A 13 30.85 23.74 -10.56
CA THR A 13 29.41 23.48 -10.47
C THR A 13 29.15 22.07 -10.97
N ALA A 14 28.85 21.15 -10.05
CA ALA A 14 28.22 19.90 -10.38
C ALA A 14 26.82 20.21 -10.93
N PHE A 15 26.59 19.92 -12.21
CA PHE A 15 25.27 19.99 -12.82
C PHE A 15 24.38 18.91 -12.18
N PHE A 16 23.44 19.35 -11.34
CA PHE A 16 22.24 18.59 -11.06
C PHE A 16 21.40 18.58 -12.34
N THR A 17 21.33 17.46 -13.05
CA THR A 17 20.23 17.22 -13.99
C THR A 17 19.03 16.80 -13.17
N ALA A 18 18.32 17.79 -12.62
CA ALA A 18 16.90 17.58 -12.36
C ALA A 18 16.26 17.29 -13.71
N ALA A 19 15.46 16.22 -13.80
CA ALA A 19 14.56 16.08 -14.92
C ALA A 19 13.58 17.26 -14.83
N GLU A 20 13.87 18.34 -15.55
CA GLU A 20 12.96 19.45 -15.70
C GLU A 20 11.73 18.92 -16.43
N ALA A 21 10.61 18.85 -15.71
CA ALA A 21 9.32 18.66 -16.34
C ALA A 21 9.16 19.76 -17.38
N VAL A 22 9.11 19.38 -18.66
CA VAL A 22 8.82 20.33 -19.73
C VAL A 22 7.47 20.95 -19.41
N SER A 23 7.44 22.27 -19.20
CA SER A 23 6.17 22.98 -19.20
C SER A 23 5.57 22.77 -20.58
N LEU A 24 4.50 21.97 -20.64
CA LEU A 24 3.67 21.91 -21.82
C LEU A 24 3.30 23.35 -22.22
N PRO A 25 3.26 23.68 -23.52
CA PRO A 25 2.90 25.01 -23.97
C PRO A 25 1.60 25.47 -23.29
N PRO A 26 1.42 26.79 -23.04
CA PRO A 26 0.20 27.32 -22.44
C PRO A 26 -1.02 26.73 -23.13
N ARG A 27 -1.91 26.12 -22.35
CA ARG A 27 -3.11 25.46 -22.86
C ARG A 27 -3.90 26.42 -23.74
N ASP A 28 -4.24 25.98 -24.94
CA ASP A 28 -5.37 26.56 -25.66
C ASP A 28 -6.60 26.37 -24.77
N LYS A 29 -7.07 27.48 -24.18
CA LYS A 29 -8.30 27.49 -23.39
C LYS A 29 -9.46 27.15 -24.33
N GLY A 30 -9.83 25.87 -24.42
CA GLY A 30 -11.07 25.47 -25.09
C GLY A 30 -11.08 24.09 -25.77
N THR A 31 -9.96 23.39 -25.94
CA THR A 31 -9.95 22.08 -26.63
C THR A 31 -9.46 20.94 -25.72
N CYS A 32 -10.32 19.95 -25.49
CA CYS A 32 -9.95 18.75 -24.74
C CYS A 32 -9.00 17.87 -25.54
N ARG A 33 -8.00 17.29 -24.87
CA ARG A 33 -7.16 16.24 -25.46
C ARG A 33 -8.03 15.02 -25.74
N LYS A 34 -7.85 14.39 -26.90
CA LYS A 34 -8.61 13.20 -27.26
C LYS A 34 -7.70 11.98 -27.21
N THR A 35 -8.23 10.89 -26.67
CA THR A 35 -7.51 9.62 -26.62
C THR A 35 -8.48 8.44 -26.63
N LYS A 36 -7.99 7.21 -26.83
CA LYS A 36 -8.85 6.03 -26.72
C LYS A 36 -9.12 5.69 -25.25
N VAL A 37 -8.09 5.71 -24.41
CA VAL A 37 -8.20 5.38 -22.98
C VAL A 37 -7.54 6.44 -22.09
N ALA A 38 -8.26 6.95 -21.09
CA ALA A 38 -7.67 7.78 -20.04
C ALA A 38 -7.42 6.94 -18.77
N ILE A 39 -6.19 6.90 -18.28
CA ILE A 39 -5.80 6.18 -17.07
C ILE A 39 -5.54 7.22 -15.98
N LEU A 40 -6.30 7.14 -14.89
CA LEU A 40 -6.31 8.15 -13.84
C LEU A 40 -5.52 7.61 -12.64
N GLY A 41 -4.25 7.99 -12.57
CA GLY A 41 -3.24 7.49 -11.64
C GLY A 41 -2.11 6.74 -12.37
N ALA A 42 -0.87 7.03 -11.99
CA ALA A 42 0.35 6.33 -12.38
C ALA A 42 0.94 5.55 -11.20
N GLY A 43 0.07 5.02 -10.34
CA GLY A 43 0.41 3.96 -9.39
C GLY A 43 0.60 2.62 -10.11
N VAL A 44 0.79 1.56 -9.32
CA VAL A 44 1.03 0.20 -9.84
C VAL A 44 -0.09 -0.26 -10.78
N ALA A 45 -1.36 -0.06 -10.37
CA ALA A 45 -2.53 -0.42 -11.18
C ALA A 45 -2.56 0.33 -12.52
N GLY A 46 -2.36 1.65 -12.52
CA GLY A 46 -2.41 2.45 -13.74
C GLY A 46 -1.30 2.09 -14.74
N ILE A 47 -0.07 1.87 -14.25
CA ILE A 47 1.04 1.44 -15.10
C ILE A 47 0.81 0.01 -15.65
N ALA A 48 0.31 -0.91 -14.83
CA ALA A 48 -0.02 -2.27 -15.25
C ALA A 48 -1.13 -2.30 -16.32
N ALA A 49 -2.13 -1.43 -16.18
CA ALA A 49 -3.19 -1.26 -17.19
C ALA A 49 -2.64 -0.72 -18.51
N ALA A 50 -1.83 0.34 -18.47
CA ALA A 50 -1.18 0.91 -19.65
C ALA A 50 -0.28 -0.11 -20.37
N GLN A 51 0.42 -0.95 -19.60
CA GLN A 51 1.24 -2.02 -20.13
C GLN A 51 0.39 -3.07 -20.89
N ASN A 52 -0.75 -3.50 -20.32
CA ASN A 52 -1.63 -4.47 -20.97
C ASN A 52 -2.32 -3.88 -22.21
N LEU A 53 -2.75 -2.62 -22.18
CA LEU A 53 -3.25 -1.93 -23.37
C LEU A 53 -2.20 -1.90 -24.49
N THR A 54 -0.94 -1.62 -24.14
CA THR A 54 0.17 -1.65 -25.11
C THR A 54 0.39 -3.06 -25.68
N GLN A 55 0.30 -4.11 -24.85
CA GLN A 55 0.39 -5.51 -25.29
C GLN A 55 -0.76 -5.89 -26.24
N ALA A 56 -1.95 -5.33 -26.01
CA ALA A 56 -3.11 -5.42 -26.89
C ALA A 56 -3.02 -4.48 -28.13
N LYS A 57 -1.86 -3.86 -28.37
CA LYS A 57 -1.58 -2.92 -29.48
C LYS A 57 -2.38 -1.61 -29.44
N ILE A 58 -2.91 -1.25 -28.28
CA ILE A 58 -3.59 0.02 -28.03
C ILE A 58 -2.59 0.99 -27.41
N THR A 59 -2.07 1.90 -28.23
CA THR A 59 -1.05 2.88 -27.83
C THR A 59 -1.60 4.29 -27.64
N ASP A 60 -2.85 4.52 -28.06
CA ASP A 60 -3.59 5.77 -27.87
C ASP A 60 -4.24 5.80 -26.47
N PHE A 61 -3.43 6.11 -25.46
CA PHE A 61 -3.90 6.37 -24.11
C PHE A 61 -3.18 7.56 -23.50
N LEU A 62 -3.78 8.18 -22.48
CA LEU A 62 -3.15 9.17 -21.61
C LEU A 62 -3.17 8.66 -20.17
N ILE A 63 -2.06 8.84 -19.44
CA ILE A 63 -1.95 8.58 -18.00
C ILE A 63 -1.90 9.94 -17.30
N VAL A 64 -2.77 10.16 -16.33
CA VAL A 64 -2.88 11.41 -15.57
C VAL A 64 -2.50 11.16 -14.12
N GLU A 65 -1.48 11.85 -13.62
CA GLU A 65 -0.93 11.61 -12.29
C GLU A 65 -0.80 12.92 -11.51
N HIS A 66 -1.27 12.89 -10.26
CA HIS A 66 -1.18 14.02 -9.34
C HIS A 66 0.28 14.34 -9.00
N ASN A 67 1.06 13.31 -8.69
CA ASN A 67 2.45 13.41 -8.30
C ASN A 67 3.35 13.81 -9.48
N ASP A 68 4.59 14.16 -9.16
CA ASP A 68 5.66 14.38 -10.13
C ASP A 68 6.50 13.13 -10.42
N TYR A 69 5.99 11.96 -10.02
CA TYR A 69 6.62 10.66 -10.21
C TYR A 69 5.58 9.55 -10.46
N ILE A 70 6.04 8.46 -11.09
CA ILE A 70 5.34 7.18 -11.17
C ILE A 70 5.58 6.41 -9.86
N GLY A 71 4.51 5.87 -9.27
CA GLY A 71 4.61 5.02 -8.08
C GLY A 71 3.42 5.11 -7.13
N GLY A 72 2.79 6.29 -7.02
CA GLY A 72 1.77 6.53 -6.00
C GLY A 72 2.30 6.15 -4.61
N ARG A 73 1.65 5.17 -3.97
CA ARG A 73 2.04 4.68 -2.63
C ARG A 73 3.34 3.88 -2.59
N LEU A 74 3.93 3.52 -3.74
CA LEU A 74 5.35 3.12 -3.82
C LEU A 74 6.24 4.38 -3.80
N ARG A 75 6.34 5.02 -2.63
CA ARG A 75 7.03 6.30 -2.45
C ARG A 75 8.30 6.11 -1.64
N SER A 76 9.43 6.47 -2.25
CA SER A 76 10.74 6.53 -1.61
C SER A 76 11.16 7.97 -1.34
N GLN A 77 12.04 8.20 -0.35
CA GLN A 77 12.61 9.50 -0.04
C GLN A 77 14.10 9.40 0.30
N GLN A 78 14.87 10.44 -0.03
CA GLN A 78 16.25 10.60 0.44
C GLN A 78 16.27 11.03 1.91
N PHE A 79 17.00 10.33 2.76
CA PHE A 79 16.99 10.52 4.20
C PHE A 79 18.37 10.36 4.84
N GLY A 80 18.63 11.18 5.86
CA GLY A 80 19.84 11.12 6.66
C GLY A 80 21.13 11.34 5.86
N ARG A 81 22.24 10.86 6.41
CA ARG A 81 23.57 10.93 5.81
C ARG A 81 24.31 9.61 5.96
N ASN A 82 24.76 9.06 4.85
CA ASN A 82 25.70 7.95 4.82
C ASN A 82 27.11 8.47 5.13
N THR A 83 27.69 8.01 6.25
CA THR A 83 29.01 8.46 6.70
C THR A 83 30.14 7.99 5.80
N LYS A 84 29.96 6.89 5.06
CA LYS A 84 30.95 6.33 4.14
C LYS A 84 30.97 7.05 2.79
N THR A 85 29.80 7.44 2.26
CA THR A 85 29.68 8.03 0.91
C THR A 85 29.41 9.54 0.91
N GLY A 86 28.97 10.11 2.04
CA GLY A 86 28.54 11.49 2.16
C GLY A 86 27.15 11.79 1.56
N LYS A 87 26.50 10.82 0.92
CA LYS A 87 25.17 10.95 0.29
C LYS A 87 24.06 10.50 1.26
N PRO A 88 22.81 10.96 1.09
CA PRO A 88 21.68 10.40 1.83
C PRO A 88 21.42 8.92 1.48
N TYR A 89 20.68 8.22 2.34
CA TYR A 89 20.10 6.91 2.05
C TYR A 89 18.75 7.07 1.36
N THR A 90 18.32 6.06 0.60
CA THR A 90 16.93 5.95 0.17
C THR A 90 16.16 5.09 1.16
N ILE A 91 15.05 5.63 1.68
CA ILE A 91 14.07 4.93 2.53
C ILE A 91 12.72 4.85 1.80
N GLU A 92 11.91 3.83 2.10
CA GLU A 92 10.55 3.72 1.58
C GLU A 92 9.55 4.28 2.59
N LEU A 93 8.75 5.27 2.20
CA LEU A 93 7.69 5.84 3.04
C LEU A 93 6.41 5.01 3.00
N GLY A 94 6.15 4.34 1.87
CA GLY A 94 4.98 3.47 1.68
C GLY A 94 5.36 2.00 1.74
N ALA A 95 4.86 1.20 0.78
CA ALA A 95 5.17 -0.23 0.73
C ALA A 95 6.68 -0.46 0.73
N ASN A 96 7.12 -1.49 1.44
CA ASN A 96 8.55 -1.81 1.58
C ASN A 96 8.86 -3.30 1.42
N TRP A 97 7.85 -4.15 1.44
CA TRP A 97 8.02 -5.59 1.32
C TRP A 97 7.45 -6.11 0.01
N VAL A 98 8.09 -7.16 -0.50
CA VAL A 98 7.42 -8.11 -1.38
C VAL A 98 6.91 -9.22 -0.48
N GLU A 99 5.61 -9.17 -0.19
CA GLU A 99 4.93 -10.09 0.73
C GLU A 99 4.55 -11.38 -0.01
N GLY A 100 4.95 -12.52 0.55
CA GLY A 100 4.85 -13.83 -0.08
C GLY A 100 5.54 -13.90 -1.44
N ILE A 101 6.83 -14.25 -1.46
CA ILE A 101 7.63 -14.23 -2.69
C ILE A 101 7.44 -15.47 -3.57
N GLY A 102 6.92 -16.57 -3.02
CA GLY A 102 6.84 -17.87 -3.69
C GLY A 102 8.01 -18.79 -3.37
N SER A 103 7.92 -20.03 -3.85
CA SER A 103 8.96 -21.05 -3.73
C SER A 103 9.01 -21.94 -4.98
N LEU A 104 9.79 -23.02 -4.96
CA LEU A 104 9.76 -24.05 -6.02
C LEU A 104 8.50 -24.93 -5.94
N GLU A 105 7.83 -24.93 -4.79
CA GLU A 105 6.67 -25.78 -4.48
C GLU A 105 5.35 -25.00 -4.59
N THR A 106 5.43 -23.67 -4.62
CA THR A 106 4.28 -22.75 -4.61
C THR A 106 4.30 -21.78 -5.80
N HIS A 107 3.26 -20.97 -5.94
CA HIS A 107 3.21 -19.98 -7.00
C HIS A 107 4.17 -18.83 -6.71
N GLU A 108 4.79 -18.28 -7.76
CA GLU A 108 5.71 -17.16 -7.60
C GLU A 108 5.01 -15.81 -7.84
N ASN A 109 5.10 -14.93 -6.83
CA ASN A 109 4.46 -13.63 -6.80
C ASN A 109 4.93 -12.74 -7.99
N PRO A 110 4.00 -12.12 -8.73
CA PRO A 110 4.34 -11.32 -9.91
C PRO A 110 5.25 -10.12 -9.59
N ILE A 111 5.12 -9.53 -8.40
CA ILE A 111 5.98 -8.42 -7.97
C ILE A 111 7.39 -8.92 -7.65
N TRP A 112 7.52 -10.13 -7.10
CA TRP A 112 8.82 -10.76 -6.90
C TRP A 112 9.54 -11.01 -8.22
N LYS A 113 8.85 -11.57 -9.22
CA LYS A 113 9.37 -11.73 -10.59
C LYS A 113 9.88 -10.42 -11.17
N LEU A 114 9.13 -9.33 -10.98
CA LEU A 114 9.53 -7.99 -11.45
C LEU A 114 10.73 -7.43 -10.65
N ALA A 115 10.78 -7.66 -9.34
CA ALA A 115 11.92 -7.28 -8.51
C ALA A 115 13.20 -7.99 -8.97
N GLN A 116 13.14 -9.30 -9.21
CA GLN A 116 14.24 -10.09 -9.75
C GLN A 116 14.65 -9.63 -11.16
N LYS A 117 13.68 -9.45 -12.06
CA LYS A 117 13.90 -8.97 -13.45
C LYS A 117 14.71 -7.68 -13.49
N HIS A 118 14.45 -6.75 -12.55
CA HIS A 118 15.13 -5.45 -12.48
C HIS A 118 16.27 -5.41 -11.45
N GLY A 119 16.61 -6.56 -10.87
CA GLY A 119 17.69 -6.74 -9.91
C GLY A 119 17.55 -5.85 -8.69
N LEU A 120 16.35 -5.72 -8.12
CA LEU A 120 16.12 -4.99 -6.87
C LEU A 120 16.87 -5.67 -5.73
N LYS A 121 17.58 -4.87 -4.93
CA LYS A 121 18.19 -5.33 -3.69
C LYS A 121 17.12 -5.51 -2.63
N THR A 122 17.06 -6.71 -2.09
CA THR A 122 16.15 -7.09 -1.02
C THR A 122 16.89 -7.87 0.05
N THR A 123 16.30 -7.98 1.23
CA THR A 123 16.78 -8.80 2.34
C THR A 123 15.60 -9.57 2.92
N TYR A 124 15.86 -10.79 3.40
CA TYR A 124 14.85 -11.62 4.04
C TYR A 124 14.31 -10.96 5.31
N ALA A 125 12.99 -10.91 5.42
CA ALA A 125 12.28 -10.46 6.61
C ALA A 125 12.15 -11.65 7.57
N ASP A 126 13.03 -11.69 8.57
CA ASP A 126 13.06 -12.75 9.58
C ASP A 126 12.23 -12.30 10.78
N TYR A 127 10.96 -12.72 10.82
CA TYR A 127 10.03 -12.40 11.90
C TYR A 127 10.42 -13.08 13.22
N ASP A 128 11.26 -14.13 13.20
CA ASP A 128 11.81 -14.78 14.39
C ASP A 128 12.99 -14.00 14.98
N ALA A 129 13.63 -13.12 14.20
CA ALA A 129 14.65 -12.17 14.68
C ALA A 129 14.01 -11.01 15.48
N LEU A 130 13.11 -11.35 16.39
CA LEU A 130 12.30 -10.48 17.23
C LEU A 130 12.90 -10.33 18.63
N LYS A 131 12.91 -9.10 19.13
CA LYS A 131 13.16 -8.78 20.54
C LYS A 131 11.97 -8.06 21.15
N THR A 132 11.66 -8.40 22.38
CA THR A 132 10.52 -7.86 23.13
C THR A 132 10.98 -6.98 24.29
N PHE A 133 10.24 -5.89 24.50
CA PHE A 133 10.54 -4.82 25.46
C PHE A 133 9.28 -4.41 26.22
N ASP A 134 9.49 -3.83 27.40
CA ASP A 134 8.48 -3.04 28.12
C ASP A 134 9.11 -1.74 28.65
N HIS A 135 8.34 -0.99 29.45
CA HIS A 135 8.78 0.28 30.05
C HIS A 135 9.99 0.18 31.01
N LYS A 136 10.49 -1.03 31.30
CA LYS A 136 11.69 -1.28 32.12
C LYS A 136 12.85 -1.88 31.31
N GLY A 137 12.72 -1.95 29.99
CA GLY A 137 13.75 -2.44 29.08
C GLY A 137 13.40 -3.79 28.46
N ALA A 138 14.43 -4.57 28.11
CA ALA A 138 14.26 -5.86 27.45
C ALA A 138 13.54 -6.86 28.37
N LYS A 139 12.47 -7.47 27.87
CA LYS A 139 11.66 -8.46 28.59
C LYS A 139 11.09 -9.44 27.58
N ASN A 140 11.41 -10.73 27.74
CA ASN A 140 10.82 -11.76 26.91
C ASN A 140 9.38 -12.06 27.36
N TRP A 141 8.44 -11.87 26.43
CA TRP A 141 7.02 -12.23 26.54
C TRP A 141 6.49 -12.85 25.23
N THR A 142 7.36 -13.47 24.41
CA THR A 142 6.98 -14.10 23.14
C THR A 142 6.02 -15.27 23.32
N ASP A 143 5.85 -15.80 24.53
CA ASP A 143 4.80 -16.75 24.87
C ASP A 143 3.40 -16.20 24.58
N LYS A 144 3.17 -14.89 24.71
CA LYS A 144 1.90 -14.25 24.34
C LYS A 144 1.65 -14.21 22.85
N ILE A 145 2.70 -14.16 22.04
CA ILE A 145 2.59 -14.25 20.58
C ILE A 145 2.21 -15.68 20.20
N ALA A 146 2.91 -16.68 20.74
CA ALA A 146 2.58 -18.09 20.50
C ALA A 146 1.15 -18.48 20.96
N GLU A 147 0.68 -17.92 22.09
CA GLU A 147 -0.72 -18.08 22.54
C GLU A 147 -1.73 -17.50 21.54
N LEU A 148 -1.41 -16.34 20.94
CA LEU A 148 -2.23 -15.71 19.91
C LEU A 148 -2.20 -16.52 18.60
N ASP A 149 -1.03 -16.97 18.15
CA ASP A 149 -0.86 -17.73 16.91
C ASP A 149 -1.68 -19.02 16.95
N ALA A 150 -1.62 -19.77 18.07
CA ALA A 150 -2.44 -20.96 18.27
C ALA A 150 -3.95 -20.66 18.26
N ALA A 151 -4.36 -19.50 18.75
CA ALA A 151 -5.76 -19.08 18.68
C ALA A 151 -6.17 -18.63 17.27
N PHE A 152 -5.26 -18.03 16.51
CA PHE A 152 -5.47 -17.67 15.12
C PHE A 152 -5.64 -18.92 14.25
N GLU A 153 -4.81 -19.96 14.42
CA GLU A 153 -4.97 -21.24 13.73
C GLU A 153 -6.39 -21.83 13.90
N ASN A 154 -6.90 -21.84 15.14
CA ASN A 154 -8.27 -22.28 15.43
C ASN A 154 -9.32 -21.37 14.78
N ALA A 155 -9.14 -20.05 14.86
CA ALA A 155 -10.06 -19.07 14.26
C ALA A 155 -10.08 -19.17 12.72
N SER A 156 -8.95 -19.46 12.10
CA SER A 156 -8.80 -19.68 10.66
C SER A 156 -9.59 -20.92 10.21
N GLY A 157 -9.55 -22.02 10.97
CA GLY A 157 -10.41 -23.17 10.73
C GLY A 157 -11.91 -22.83 10.77
N ASP A 158 -12.34 -22.06 11.78
CA ASP A 158 -13.74 -21.61 11.91
C ASP A 158 -14.16 -20.69 10.75
N SER A 159 -13.24 -19.87 10.23
CA SER A 159 -13.53 -18.97 9.10
C SER A 159 -13.92 -19.72 7.82
N GLY A 160 -13.31 -20.89 7.58
CA GLY A 160 -13.69 -21.80 6.49
C GLY A 160 -15.12 -22.31 6.64
N HIS A 161 -15.56 -22.68 7.85
CA HIS A 161 -16.94 -23.06 8.11
C HIS A 161 -17.92 -21.91 7.89
N ILE A 162 -17.58 -20.69 8.33
CA ILE A 162 -18.42 -19.51 8.10
C ILE A 162 -18.66 -19.31 6.61
N LEU A 163 -17.61 -19.41 5.80
CA LEU A 163 -17.70 -19.25 4.35
C LEU A 163 -18.50 -20.39 3.71
N LEU A 164 -18.15 -21.65 3.99
CA LEU A 164 -18.73 -22.83 3.33
C LEU A 164 -20.21 -23.05 3.68
N ASP A 165 -20.59 -22.75 4.92
CA ASP A 165 -21.97 -22.89 5.40
C ASP A 165 -22.79 -21.61 5.18
N ASN A 166 -22.21 -20.60 4.51
CA ASN A 166 -22.84 -19.32 4.19
C ASN A 166 -23.39 -18.60 5.45
N LEU A 167 -22.56 -18.53 6.49
CA LEU A 167 -22.86 -17.87 7.75
C LEU A 167 -22.42 -16.40 7.72
N GLN A 168 -22.94 -15.60 8.65
CA GLN A 168 -22.51 -14.22 8.81
C GLN A 168 -21.07 -14.14 9.32
N ASP A 169 -20.29 -13.23 8.73
CA ASP A 169 -18.92 -12.96 9.15
C ASP A 169 -18.87 -12.45 10.61
N LEU A 170 -17.73 -12.70 11.24
CA LEU A 170 -17.39 -12.24 12.58
C LEU A 170 -16.37 -11.12 12.49
N SER A 171 -16.24 -10.33 13.56
CA SER A 171 -14.98 -9.60 13.73
C SER A 171 -13.85 -10.59 13.98
N ALA A 172 -12.65 -10.25 13.52
CA ALA A 172 -11.46 -11.02 13.81
C ALA A 172 -11.27 -11.21 15.32
N ARG A 173 -11.59 -10.20 16.13
CA ARG A 173 -11.64 -10.30 17.59
C ARG A 173 -12.55 -11.42 18.06
N ALA A 174 -13.77 -11.52 17.51
CA ALA A 174 -14.71 -12.57 17.90
C ALA A 174 -14.19 -13.95 17.50
N GLY A 175 -13.61 -14.08 16.30
CA GLY A 175 -12.91 -15.30 15.85
C GLY A 175 -11.80 -15.72 16.80
N LEU A 176 -10.86 -14.81 17.10
CA LEU A 176 -9.76 -15.05 18.03
C LEU A 176 -10.24 -15.48 19.42
N ARG A 177 -11.36 -14.91 19.91
CA ARG A 177 -11.97 -15.34 21.19
C ARG A 177 -12.51 -16.76 21.14
N THR A 178 -13.08 -17.18 20.02
CA THR A 178 -13.50 -18.58 19.81
C THR A 178 -12.29 -19.50 19.78
N GLY A 179 -11.21 -19.09 19.12
CA GLY A 179 -9.93 -19.79 19.10
C GLY A 179 -9.17 -19.83 20.43
N GLY A 180 -9.63 -19.08 21.45
CA GLY A 180 -9.10 -19.11 22.82
C GLY A 180 -8.40 -17.84 23.29
N TRP A 181 -8.18 -16.85 22.43
CA TRP A 181 -7.48 -15.61 22.75
C TRP A 181 -8.42 -14.53 23.33
N ARG A 182 -8.22 -14.22 24.62
CA ARG A 182 -9.06 -13.27 25.37
C ARG A 182 -8.17 -12.29 26.15
N PRO A 183 -7.43 -11.40 25.46
CA PRO A 183 -6.41 -10.57 26.11
C PRO A 183 -7.07 -9.56 27.05
N ASP A 184 -6.67 -9.58 28.32
CA ASP A 184 -7.08 -8.58 29.28
C ASP A 184 -6.56 -7.19 28.87
N LYS A 185 -7.42 -6.16 28.94
CA LYS A 185 -7.05 -4.80 28.54
C LYS A 185 -5.90 -4.20 29.35
N ASN A 186 -5.65 -4.72 30.56
CA ASN A 186 -4.56 -4.31 31.44
C ASN A 186 -3.29 -5.16 31.28
N ASP A 187 -3.33 -6.23 30.48
CA ASP A 187 -2.14 -7.04 30.16
C ASP A 187 -1.43 -6.43 28.94
N MET A 188 -0.46 -5.55 29.20
CA MET A 188 0.31 -4.88 28.15
C MET A 188 1.00 -5.84 27.18
N TYR A 189 1.42 -7.02 27.66
CA TYR A 189 2.11 -8.01 26.83
C TYR A 189 1.13 -8.65 25.85
N ALA A 190 -0.05 -9.02 26.35
CA ALA A 190 -1.13 -9.51 25.49
C ALA A 190 -1.62 -8.42 24.52
N GLN A 191 -1.75 -7.17 24.95
CA GLN A 191 -2.13 -6.07 24.04
C GLN A 191 -1.08 -5.82 22.94
N ALA A 192 0.21 -5.97 23.24
CA ALA A 192 1.29 -5.82 22.26
C ALA A 192 1.40 -7.01 21.31
N ALA A 193 1.24 -8.24 21.82
CA ALA A 193 1.14 -9.44 20.97
C ALA A 193 -0.06 -9.35 20.02
N ASP A 194 -1.20 -8.87 20.52
CA ASP A 194 -2.41 -8.65 19.73
C ASP A 194 -2.27 -7.58 18.65
N TRP A 195 -1.49 -6.52 18.89
CA TRP A 195 -1.14 -5.54 17.87
C TRP A 195 -0.18 -6.14 16.83
N TRP A 196 0.82 -6.92 17.28
CA TRP A 196 1.79 -7.57 16.41
C TRP A 196 1.15 -8.60 15.47
N GLY A 197 0.27 -9.45 15.98
CA GLY A 197 -0.36 -10.50 15.18
C GLY A 197 -1.53 -10.05 14.31
N TRP A 198 -1.92 -8.77 14.33
CA TRP A 198 -3.03 -8.28 13.49
C TRP A 198 -2.82 -6.87 12.94
N ASP A 199 -2.75 -5.86 13.81
CA ASP A 199 -2.67 -4.46 13.41
C ASP A 199 -1.43 -4.16 12.56
N PHE A 200 -0.32 -4.85 12.83
CA PHE A 200 0.91 -4.73 12.07
C PHE A 200 0.71 -5.06 10.58
N GLU A 201 -0.15 -6.02 10.24
CA GLU A 201 -0.43 -6.34 8.84
C GLU A 201 -1.64 -5.55 8.33
N ALA A 202 -2.76 -5.58 9.07
CA ALA A 202 -4.04 -5.04 8.60
C ALA A 202 -4.17 -3.51 8.69
N ALA A 203 -3.28 -2.83 9.42
CA ALA A 203 -3.39 -1.41 9.82
C ALA A 203 -4.68 -1.03 10.58
N TRP A 204 -5.45 -2.03 11.00
CA TRP A 204 -6.71 -1.94 11.75
C TRP A 204 -6.71 -2.94 12.88
N THR A 205 -7.55 -2.71 13.89
CA THR A 205 -7.66 -3.64 15.02
C THR A 205 -8.48 -4.90 14.64
N PRO A 206 -8.31 -6.02 15.37
CA PRO A 206 -9.18 -7.19 15.22
C PRO A 206 -10.67 -6.89 15.46
N ASP A 207 -10.98 -5.81 16.20
CA ASP A 207 -12.36 -5.42 16.47
C ASP A 207 -13.04 -4.79 15.24
N GLU A 208 -12.24 -4.27 14.28
CA GLU A 208 -12.71 -3.56 13.09
C GLU A 208 -12.58 -4.40 11.81
N SER A 209 -11.66 -5.35 11.77
CA SER A 209 -11.49 -6.30 10.66
C SER A 209 -12.51 -7.44 10.69
N GLY A 210 -12.99 -7.85 9.51
CA GLY A 210 -13.71 -9.10 9.31
C GLY A 210 -12.78 -10.32 9.42
N LEU A 211 -13.27 -11.42 9.98
CA LEU A 211 -12.48 -12.64 10.15
C LEU A 211 -12.27 -13.33 8.80
N VAL A 212 -13.36 -13.58 8.06
CA VAL A 212 -13.32 -14.39 6.83
C VAL A 212 -12.34 -13.82 5.81
N PHE A 213 -12.42 -12.52 5.51
CA PHE A 213 -11.53 -11.91 4.53
C PHE A 213 -10.16 -11.53 5.08
N GLY A 214 -10.00 -11.40 6.41
CA GLY A 214 -8.69 -11.33 7.05
C GLY A 214 -7.90 -12.62 6.80
N VAL A 215 -8.53 -13.77 7.06
CA VAL A 215 -7.93 -15.10 6.82
C VAL A 215 -7.77 -15.39 5.33
N ALA A 216 -8.76 -15.02 4.50
CA ALA A 216 -8.65 -15.24 3.06
C ALA A 216 -7.50 -14.43 2.43
N GLY A 217 -7.30 -13.18 2.84
CA GLY A 217 -6.20 -12.35 2.35
C GLY A 217 -4.83 -12.89 2.78
N ASP A 218 -4.74 -13.38 4.01
CA ASP A 218 -3.57 -14.05 4.56
C ASP A 218 -3.23 -15.32 3.75
N ASN A 219 -4.21 -16.22 3.58
CA ASN A 219 -4.04 -17.43 2.77
C ASN A 219 -3.70 -17.13 1.31
N ALA A 220 -4.32 -16.12 0.70
CA ALA A 220 -4.05 -15.74 -0.67
C ALA A 220 -2.62 -15.21 -0.85
N THR A 221 -2.08 -14.47 0.12
CA THR A 221 -0.71 -13.93 -0.01
C THR A 221 0.33 -14.92 0.49
N PHE A 222 0.16 -15.46 1.69
CA PHE A 222 1.16 -16.29 2.35
C PHE A 222 0.98 -17.79 2.12
N GLY A 223 -0.26 -18.27 1.97
CA GLY A 223 -0.53 -19.66 1.61
C GLY A 223 -0.27 -19.97 0.13
N TYR A 224 -0.76 -19.12 -0.78
CA TYR A 224 -0.65 -19.37 -2.22
C TYR A 224 0.74 -19.03 -2.81
N PHE A 225 1.37 -17.95 -2.33
CA PHE A 225 2.76 -17.64 -2.68
C PHE A 225 3.72 -18.27 -1.68
N SER A 226 3.90 -17.71 -0.48
CA SER A 226 4.65 -18.33 0.62
C SER A 226 4.61 -17.43 1.85
N ASP A 227 4.90 -17.97 3.03
CA ASP A 227 5.16 -17.21 4.27
C ASP A 227 6.47 -16.41 4.25
N VAL A 228 7.24 -16.51 3.15
CA VAL A 228 8.52 -15.83 2.98
C VAL A 228 8.31 -14.45 2.37
N SER A 229 8.72 -13.43 3.10
CA SER A 229 8.70 -12.03 2.65
C SER A 229 10.10 -11.43 2.59
N ASN A 230 10.27 -10.48 1.68
CA ASN A 230 11.54 -9.77 1.49
C ASN A 230 11.36 -8.26 1.61
N LEU A 231 12.12 -7.63 2.52
CA LEU A 231 12.22 -6.19 2.63
C LEU A 231 13.08 -5.63 1.48
N VAL A 232 12.56 -4.63 0.79
CA VAL A 232 13.26 -3.90 -0.27
C VAL A 232 14.19 -2.84 0.32
N ILE A 233 15.49 -2.99 0.09
CA ILE A 233 16.54 -2.07 0.58
C ILE A 233 17.25 -1.33 -0.56
N ASP A 234 16.69 -1.39 -1.76
CA ASP A 234 17.30 -0.86 -2.96
C ASP A 234 17.44 0.67 -2.92
N GLN A 235 18.67 1.16 -3.06
CA GLN A 235 18.93 2.61 -3.02
C GLN A 235 18.39 3.38 -4.23
N ARG A 236 17.86 2.69 -5.25
CA ARG A 236 17.10 3.28 -6.36
C ARG A 236 15.61 3.47 -6.04
N GLY A 237 15.14 2.93 -4.92
CA GLY A 237 13.75 2.95 -4.46
C GLY A 237 12.92 1.75 -4.94
N TYR A 238 11.91 1.33 -4.19
CA TYR A 238 11.07 0.19 -4.53
C TYR A 238 10.30 0.43 -5.84
N ASN A 239 9.83 1.66 -6.10
CA ASN A 239 9.20 2.01 -7.38
C ASN A 239 10.12 1.94 -8.61
N TYR A 240 11.41 1.61 -8.43
CA TYR A 240 12.34 1.45 -9.55
C TYR A 240 11.84 0.40 -10.55
N PHE A 241 11.37 -0.77 -10.10
CA PHE A 241 10.87 -1.80 -11.02
C PHE A 241 9.71 -1.25 -11.86
N LEU A 242 8.80 -0.49 -11.23
CA LEU A 242 7.62 0.07 -11.89
C LEU A 242 8.02 1.11 -12.95
N LYS A 243 9.01 1.96 -12.64
CA LYS A 243 9.59 2.92 -13.59
C LYS A 243 10.28 2.21 -14.76
N GLN A 244 10.91 1.06 -14.54
CA GLN A 244 11.50 0.27 -15.63
C GLN A 244 10.43 -0.41 -16.49
N GLU A 245 9.37 -0.95 -15.89
CA GLU A 245 8.22 -1.48 -16.64
C GLU A 245 7.56 -0.38 -17.48
N ALA A 246 7.36 0.82 -16.92
CA ALA A 246 6.83 1.96 -17.66
C ALA A 246 7.69 2.33 -18.89
N LYS A 247 9.02 2.25 -18.78
CA LYS A 247 9.95 2.52 -19.90
C LYS A 247 9.84 1.53 -21.06
N THR A 248 9.22 0.38 -20.86
CA THR A 248 9.00 -0.57 -21.97
C THR A 248 7.98 -0.07 -22.98
N PHE A 249 7.12 0.88 -22.59
CA PHE A 249 6.08 1.43 -23.45
C PHE A 249 6.00 2.97 -23.46
N LEU A 250 6.60 3.67 -22.49
CA LEU A 250 6.74 5.13 -22.45
C LEU A 250 8.18 5.54 -22.72
N LYS A 251 8.35 6.56 -23.56
CA LYS A 251 9.66 7.20 -23.76
C LYS A 251 9.96 8.20 -22.64
N GLU A 252 11.20 8.65 -22.56
CA GLU A 252 11.52 9.82 -21.74
C GLU A 252 10.72 11.03 -22.24
N ASN A 253 10.07 11.75 -21.32
CA ASN A 253 9.16 12.86 -21.63
C ASN A 253 8.01 12.48 -22.59
N ASP A 254 7.51 11.24 -22.50
CA ASP A 254 6.39 10.78 -23.32
C ASP A 254 5.15 11.68 -23.13
N PRO A 255 4.57 12.24 -24.20
CA PRO A 255 3.41 13.13 -24.09
C PRO A 255 2.16 12.45 -23.54
N ARG A 256 2.15 11.12 -23.45
CA ARG A 256 1.07 10.34 -22.86
C ARG A 256 1.06 10.37 -21.33
N LEU A 257 2.18 10.70 -20.68
CA LEU A 257 2.27 10.74 -19.22
C LEU A 257 2.17 12.19 -18.71
N LEU A 258 1.08 12.51 -18.04
CA LEU A 258 0.76 13.84 -17.53
C LEU A 258 0.96 13.86 -16.02
N LEU A 259 2.20 14.10 -15.59
CA LEU A 259 2.55 14.33 -14.19
C LEU A 259 2.07 15.71 -13.71
N LYS A 260 2.02 15.92 -12.39
CA LYS A 260 1.56 17.17 -11.76
C LYS A 260 0.18 17.62 -12.26
N THR A 261 -0.67 16.67 -12.66
CA THR A 261 -1.98 16.94 -13.25
C THR A 261 -3.03 16.32 -12.34
N THR A 262 -3.78 17.17 -11.64
CA THR A 262 -4.83 16.73 -10.71
C THR A 262 -6.16 16.66 -11.42
N VAL A 263 -6.80 15.49 -11.42
CA VAL A 263 -8.19 15.32 -11.85
C VAL A 263 -9.11 15.95 -10.80
N GLU A 264 -10.08 16.74 -11.25
CA GLU A 264 -11.11 17.34 -10.38
C GLU A 264 -12.52 16.83 -10.69
N GLY A 265 -12.75 16.32 -11.91
CA GLY A 265 -14.07 15.87 -12.34
C GLY A 265 -14.00 14.82 -13.44
N ILE A 266 -14.99 13.93 -13.44
CA ILE A 266 -15.15 12.82 -14.37
C ILE A 266 -16.61 12.76 -14.80
N GLU A 267 -16.88 13.13 -16.05
CA GLU A 267 -18.16 12.91 -16.71
C GLU A 267 -18.12 11.60 -17.49
N TYR A 268 -19.09 10.69 -17.32
CA TYR A 268 -19.10 9.38 -17.99
C TYR A 268 -20.49 9.00 -18.50
N ASN A 269 -20.54 8.28 -19.61
CA ASN A 269 -21.76 7.71 -20.19
C ASN A 269 -21.43 6.60 -21.21
N LYS A 270 -22.46 6.03 -21.84
CA LYS A 270 -22.37 4.98 -22.88
C LYS A 270 -21.50 5.33 -24.09
N LYS A 271 -21.17 6.60 -24.33
CA LYS A 271 -20.39 7.08 -25.48
C LYS A 271 -18.93 7.39 -25.14
N GLY A 272 -18.59 7.60 -23.88
CA GLY A 272 -17.23 7.96 -23.48
C GLY A 272 -17.14 8.60 -22.11
N VAL A 273 -15.93 9.08 -21.81
CA VAL A 273 -15.58 9.75 -20.56
C VAL A 273 -14.93 11.10 -20.88
N LYS A 274 -15.25 12.12 -20.10
CA LYS A 274 -14.59 13.42 -20.11
C LYS A 274 -14.03 13.72 -18.73
N VAL A 275 -12.72 13.89 -18.64
CA VAL A 275 -11.98 14.20 -17.43
C VAL A 275 -11.66 15.68 -17.42
N THR A 276 -11.92 16.38 -16.33
CA THR A 276 -11.49 17.76 -16.09
C THR A 276 -10.37 17.79 -15.08
N THR A 277 -9.43 18.70 -15.26
CA THR A 277 -8.25 18.84 -14.40
C THR A 277 -8.21 20.20 -13.73
N LYS A 278 -7.68 20.27 -12.51
CA LYS A 278 -7.66 21.46 -11.64
C LYS A 278 -7.05 22.72 -12.27
N ASP A 279 -6.15 22.53 -13.22
CA ASP A 279 -5.51 23.60 -13.99
C ASP A 279 -6.34 24.04 -15.22
N GLY A 280 -7.64 23.68 -15.27
CA GLY A 280 -8.62 24.12 -16.28
C GLY A 280 -8.57 23.36 -17.60
N GLY A 281 -8.06 22.12 -17.58
CA GLY A 281 -7.86 21.29 -18.78
C GLY A 281 -8.88 20.19 -18.87
N CYS A 282 -8.91 19.50 -20.01
CA CYS A 282 -9.78 18.34 -20.16
C CYS A 282 -9.23 17.28 -21.11
N ILE A 283 -9.68 16.05 -20.89
CA ILE A 283 -9.40 14.87 -21.71
C ILE A 283 -10.74 14.21 -22.05
N GLU A 284 -11.00 13.98 -23.34
CA GLU A 284 -12.10 13.15 -23.83
C GLU A 284 -11.54 11.79 -24.25
N ALA A 285 -12.12 10.72 -23.72
CA ALA A 285 -11.69 9.36 -23.97
C ALA A 285 -12.87 8.44 -24.33
N SER A 286 -12.59 7.37 -25.09
CA SER A 286 -13.59 6.32 -25.32
C SER A 286 -13.86 5.55 -24.04
N TYR A 287 -12.83 5.28 -23.23
CA TYR A 287 -12.90 4.62 -21.93
C TYR A 287 -12.00 5.34 -20.93
N ALA A 288 -12.26 5.18 -19.63
CA ALA A 288 -11.33 5.58 -18.59
C ALA A 288 -11.14 4.48 -17.54
N ILE A 289 -9.95 4.42 -16.95
CA ILE A 289 -9.59 3.53 -15.84
C ILE A 289 -9.27 4.42 -14.63
N CYS A 290 -10.14 4.42 -13.64
CA CYS A 290 -9.95 5.09 -12.36
C CYS A 290 -9.09 4.21 -11.46
N THR A 291 -7.90 4.70 -11.10
CA THR A 291 -6.97 4.00 -10.19
C THR A 291 -6.70 4.75 -8.90
N PHE A 292 -7.66 5.58 -8.51
CA PHE A 292 -7.60 6.32 -7.25
C PHE A 292 -7.64 5.36 -6.06
N SER A 293 -6.99 5.74 -4.97
CA SER A 293 -7.10 4.99 -3.73
C SER A 293 -8.54 4.99 -3.22
N LEU A 294 -8.88 4.01 -2.40
CA LEU A 294 -10.16 3.97 -1.69
C LEU A 294 -10.41 5.29 -0.94
N GLY A 295 -9.40 5.80 -0.23
CA GLY A 295 -9.48 7.08 0.47
C GLY A 295 -9.83 8.27 -0.43
N VAL A 296 -9.32 8.34 -1.67
CA VAL A 296 -9.72 9.39 -2.62
C VAL A 296 -11.17 9.21 -3.07
N LEU A 297 -11.65 7.98 -3.22
CA LEU A 297 -13.05 7.72 -3.57
C LEU A 297 -14.02 8.03 -2.41
N GLN A 298 -13.54 7.96 -1.16
CA GLN A 298 -14.28 8.29 0.06
C GLN A 298 -14.26 9.78 0.43
N LYS A 299 -13.37 10.57 -0.19
CA LYS A 299 -13.33 12.03 -0.02
C LYS A 299 -13.95 12.63 -1.27
N ASP A 300 -14.95 13.50 -1.14
CA ASP A 300 -15.62 14.20 -2.24
C ASP A 300 -14.70 15.22 -2.99
N VAL A 301 -13.47 14.83 -3.31
CA VAL A 301 -12.42 15.64 -3.94
C VAL A 301 -12.40 15.51 -5.46
N VAL A 302 -13.09 14.50 -6.00
CA VAL A 302 -13.33 14.33 -7.45
C VAL A 302 -14.83 14.28 -7.70
N GLU A 303 -15.32 15.14 -8.59
CA GLU A 303 -16.73 15.20 -8.95
C GLU A 303 -17.07 14.16 -10.03
N PHE A 304 -17.95 13.20 -9.73
CA PHE A 304 -18.48 12.25 -10.70
C PHE A 304 -19.81 12.74 -11.30
N LYS A 305 -19.93 12.71 -12.63
CA LYS A 305 -21.13 13.08 -13.39
C LYS A 305 -21.54 11.99 -14.40
N PRO A 306 -22.68 11.32 -14.20
CA PRO A 306 -23.59 11.40 -13.04
C PRO A 306 -22.89 11.03 -11.73
N LYS A 307 -23.52 11.32 -10.58
CA LYS A 307 -22.99 10.86 -9.29
C LYS A 307 -22.89 9.34 -9.26
N LEU A 308 -21.94 8.82 -8.48
CA LEU A 308 -21.85 7.38 -8.23
C LEU A 308 -23.20 6.86 -7.71
N PRO A 309 -23.72 5.75 -8.25
CA PRO A 309 -24.98 5.18 -7.79
C PRO A 309 -24.83 4.66 -6.36
N HIS A 310 -25.94 4.59 -5.63
CA HIS A 310 -25.96 4.24 -4.21
C HIS A 310 -25.27 2.90 -3.90
N TRP A 311 -25.46 1.88 -4.73
CA TRP A 311 -24.81 0.57 -4.54
C TRP A 311 -23.28 0.66 -4.57
N LYS A 312 -22.70 1.52 -5.42
CA LYS A 312 -21.25 1.74 -5.49
C LYS A 312 -20.77 2.63 -4.34
N GLN A 313 -21.45 3.76 -4.10
CA GLN A 313 -21.05 4.69 -3.04
C GLN A 313 -21.08 4.00 -1.67
N SER A 314 -22.13 3.25 -1.37
CA SER A 314 -22.25 2.53 -0.09
C SER A 314 -21.23 1.40 0.08
N ALA A 315 -20.70 0.84 -1.01
CA ALA A 315 -19.61 -0.12 -0.98
C ALA A 315 -18.26 0.56 -0.72
N ILE A 316 -17.99 1.67 -1.42
CA ILE A 316 -16.82 2.53 -1.20
C ILE A 316 -16.79 3.03 0.25
N ASP A 317 -17.92 3.52 0.77
CA ASP A 317 -18.01 4.08 2.12
C ASP A 317 -17.87 3.02 3.22
N GLN A 318 -18.30 1.77 2.96
CA GLN A 318 -18.17 0.70 3.94
C GLN A 318 -16.75 0.15 4.01
N PHE A 319 -16.02 0.07 2.89
CA PHE A 319 -14.69 -0.54 2.88
C PHE A 319 -13.68 0.31 3.66
N ALA A 320 -12.72 -0.32 4.35
CA ALA A 320 -11.87 0.39 5.29
C ALA A 320 -10.57 0.86 4.64
N MET A 321 -10.22 2.15 4.82
CA MET A 321 -8.94 2.71 4.39
C MET A 321 -8.03 2.91 5.61
N GLY A 322 -7.07 2.00 5.80
CA GLY A 322 -6.12 2.02 6.92
C GLY A 322 -5.03 3.06 6.74
N THR A 323 -4.37 3.39 7.85
CA THR A 323 -3.17 4.24 7.87
C THR A 323 -2.07 3.52 8.62
N TYR A 324 -0.95 3.34 7.92
CA TYR A 324 0.27 2.67 8.38
C TYR A 324 1.43 3.65 8.21
N THR A 325 1.96 4.13 9.33
CA THR A 325 2.93 5.24 9.36
C THR A 325 4.27 4.75 9.89
N LYS A 326 5.30 4.84 9.03
CA LYS A 326 6.69 4.56 9.39
C LYS A 326 7.42 5.84 9.74
N ILE A 327 7.95 5.88 10.96
CA ILE A 327 8.62 7.04 11.55
C ILE A 327 10.11 6.80 11.59
N PHE A 328 10.84 7.43 10.67
CA PHE A 328 12.26 7.20 10.47
C PHE A 328 13.11 8.13 11.31
N MET A 329 14.11 7.56 11.98
CA MET A 329 15.09 8.25 12.80
C MET A 329 16.49 7.80 12.41
N GLN A 330 17.42 8.75 12.24
CA GLN A 330 18.85 8.46 12.15
C GLN A 330 19.56 8.92 13.42
N PHE A 331 20.49 8.13 13.96
CA PHE A 331 21.32 8.49 15.12
C PHE A 331 22.81 8.53 14.76
N ASN A 332 23.63 9.13 15.64
CA ASN A 332 25.10 9.12 15.48
C ASN A 332 25.70 7.74 15.68
N GLU A 333 25.11 6.95 16.57
CA GLU A 333 25.49 5.59 16.89
C GLU A 333 24.24 4.76 17.19
N SER A 334 24.33 3.46 16.98
CA SER A 334 23.26 2.53 17.34
C SER A 334 23.42 2.12 18.81
N PHE A 335 22.36 2.31 19.59
CA PHE A 335 22.29 1.86 20.99
C PHE A 335 21.46 0.58 21.15
N TRP A 336 20.86 0.10 20.06
CA TRP A 336 20.06 -1.11 19.96
C TRP A 336 20.88 -2.30 19.46
N ASP A 337 20.26 -3.49 19.52
CA ASP A 337 20.83 -4.70 18.92
C ASP A 337 20.61 -4.72 17.40
N THR A 338 21.68 -4.90 16.65
CA THR A 338 21.67 -4.97 15.19
C THR A 338 21.44 -6.39 14.63
N ASP A 339 21.43 -7.40 15.49
CA ASP A 339 21.08 -8.78 15.12
C ASP A 339 19.55 -9.01 15.14
N ALA A 340 18.79 -8.14 15.84
CA ALA A 340 17.34 -8.14 15.81
C ALA A 340 16.81 -7.32 14.64
N GLN A 341 15.91 -7.91 13.83
CA GLN A 341 15.20 -7.20 12.76
C GLN A 341 13.99 -6.45 13.28
N TYR A 342 13.34 -6.98 14.33
CA TYR A 342 12.14 -6.42 14.92
C TYR A 342 12.31 -6.23 16.43
N GLN A 343 11.80 -5.12 16.94
CA GLN A 343 11.82 -4.77 18.36
C GLN A 343 10.43 -4.33 18.79
N LEU A 344 9.73 -5.18 19.51
CA LEU A 344 8.34 -4.99 19.89
C LEU A 344 8.25 -4.50 21.35
N TYR A 345 7.54 -3.41 21.56
CA TYR A 345 7.40 -2.69 22.83
C TYR A 345 5.97 -2.80 23.36
N ALA A 346 5.85 -3.27 24.60
CA ALA A 346 4.61 -3.31 25.34
C ALA A 346 4.47 -2.07 26.23
N ASP A 347 3.63 -1.11 25.79
CA ASP A 347 3.32 0.08 26.59
C ASP A 347 2.35 -0.27 27.74
N PRO A 348 2.63 0.16 28.99
CA PRO A 348 1.79 -0.18 30.13
C PRO A 348 0.44 0.54 30.18
N ILE A 349 0.20 1.55 29.32
CA ILE A 349 -0.97 2.42 29.37
C ILE A 349 -1.73 2.39 28.04
N GLU A 350 -1.03 2.51 26.91
CA GLU A 350 -1.63 2.75 25.61
C GLU A 350 -1.23 1.67 24.58
N ARG A 351 -2.14 0.74 24.29
CA ARG A 351 -1.96 -0.24 23.21
C ARG A 351 -1.68 0.49 21.90
N GLY A 352 -0.59 0.11 21.22
CA GLY A 352 -0.23 0.68 19.93
C GLY A 352 0.58 1.99 20.03
N ARG A 353 1.03 2.39 21.22
CA ARG A 353 1.97 3.51 21.39
C ARG A 353 3.39 3.11 20.97
N TYR A 354 3.77 3.48 19.74
CA TYR A 354 5.06 3.16 19.12
C TYR A 354 5.51 1.70 19.34
N PRO A 355 4.67 0.71 18.99
CA PRO A 355 4.83 -0.66 19.44
C PRO A 355 5.96 -1.38 18.73
N LEU A 356 6.32 -0.99 17.50
CA LEU A 356 7.32 -1.72 16.72
C LEU A 356 8.43 -0.80 16.24
N PHE A 357 9.67 -1.22 16.47
CA PHE A 357 10.87 -0.59 15.93
C PHE A 357 11.66 -1.57 15.07
N GLN A 358 12.16 -1.11 13.93
CA GLN A 358 12.89 -1.93 12.96
C GLN A 358 14.24 -1.27 12.61
N PRO A 359 15.36 -1.83 13.11
CA PRO A 359 16.70 -1.41 12.72
C PRO A 359 16.97 -1.63 11.22
N LEU A 360 17.45 -0.61 10.53
CA LEU A 360 17.85 -0.72 9.13
C LEU A 360 19.36 -0.86 8.95
N ASN A 361 20.12 -1.04 10.02
CA ASN A 361 21.59 -1.05 9.97
C ASN A 361 22.23 -2.41 10.32
N GLY A 362 21.42 -3.45 10.49
CA GLY A 362 21.86 -4.84 10.61
C GLY A 362 22.51 -5.38 9.34
N LYS A 363 23.13 -6.56 9.45
CA LYS A 363 23.80 -7.23 8.32
C LYS A 363 22.80 -7.50 7.19
N GLY A 364 23.16 -7.14 5.96
CA GLY A 364 22.28 -7.32 4.79
C GLY A 364 21.23 -6.22 4.58
N PHE A 365 21.12 -5.24 5.50
CA PHE A 365 20.27 -4.06 5.37
C PHE A 365 21.09 -2.84 4.89
N LEU A 366 20.79 -1.64 5.39
CA LEU A 366 21.55 -0.40 5.18
C LEU A 366 22.69 -0.30 6.21
N GLU A 367 23.65 -1.22 6.13
CA GLU A 367 24.74 -1.37 7.11
C GLU A 367 25.46 -0.05 7.46
N GLY A 368 25.54 0.23 8.76
CA GLY A 368 26.17 1.46 9.29
C GLY A 368 25.35 2.73 9.10
N SER A 369 24.07 2.62 8.72
CA SER A 369 23.18 3.78 8.59
C SER A 369 22.79 4.41 9.92
N ASN A 370 22.78 3.62 11.00
CA ASN A 370 22.18 3.98 12.29
C ASN A 370 20.74 4.51 12.12
N ILE A 371 20.02 3.96 11.13
CA ILE A 371 18.61 4.26 10.91
C ILE A 371 17.79 3.18 11.60
N ILE A 372 16.75 3.60 12.30
CA ILE A 372 15.68 2.77 12.85
C ILE A 372 14.37 3.47 12.51
N PHE A 373 13.30 2.72 12.26
CA PHE A 373 11.97 3.32 12.17
C PHE A 373 10.99 2.68 13.12
N ALA A 374 10.07 3.48 13.64
CA ALA A 374 8.91 3.00 14.39
C ALA A 374 7.71 2.86 13.46
N THR A 375 6.91 1.80 13.62
CA THR A 375 5.62 1.66 12.94
C THR A 375 4.49 1.96 13.92
N VAL A 376 3.53 2.78 13.48
CA VAL A 376 2.24 2.96 14.16
C VAL A 376 1.09 2.82 13.15
N THR A 377 -0.07 2.37 13.63
CA THR A 377 -1.28 2.14 12.83
C THR A 377 -2.51 2.71 13.53
N GLY A 378 -3.66 2.73 12.85
CA GLY A 378 -4.95 3.13 13.40
C GLY A 378 -4.92 4.49 14.11
N GLU A 379 -5.52 4.56 15.30
CA GLU A 379 -5.60 5.79 16.10
C GLU A 379 -4.24 6.43 16.40
N GLN A 380 -3.21 5.62 16.68
CA GLN A 380 -1.87 6.18 16.92
C GLN A 380 -1.31 6.84 15.65
N ALA A 381 -1.53 6.25 14.48
CA ALA A 381 -1.14 6.85 13.21
C ALA A 381 -1.86 8.19 12.96
N TYR A 382 -3.19 8.25 13.19
CA TYR A 382 -3.93 9.50 13.04
C TYR A 382 -3.48 10.59 14.02
N GLN A 383 -3.12 10.22 15.24
CA GLN A 383 -2.59 11.16 16.22
C GLN A 383 -1.23 11.72 15.78
N VAL A 384 -0.26 10.86 15.43
CA VAL A 384 1.08 11.34 15.06
C VAL A 384 1.04 12.19 13.78
N GLU A 385 0.19 11.85 12.80
CA GLU A 385 0.11 12.63 11.56
C GLU A 385 -0.44 14.05 11.75
N ARG A 386 -1.11 14.32 12.88
CA ARG A 386 -1.63 15.65 13.28
C ARG A 386 -0.68 16.44 14.18
N GLN A 387 0.40 15.81 14.67
CA GLN A 387 1.41 16.44 15.50
C GLN A 387 2.49 17.12 14.65
N THR A 388 3.28 17.99 15.28
CA THR A 388 4.53 18.46 14.67
C THR A 388 5.59 17.37 14.71
N ASP A 389 6.61 17.48 13.84
CA ASP A 389 7.73 16.53 13.85
C ASP A 389 8.44 16.52 15.22
N GLU A 390 8.54 17.66 15.90
CA GLU A 390 9.18 17.78 17.22
C GLU A 390 8.41 17.09 18.34
N GLU A 391 7.08 17.13 18.30
CA GLU A 391 6.22 16.45 19.28
C GLU A 391 6.33 14.93 19.13
N THR A 392 6.21 14.42 17.90
CA THR A 392 6.35 12.99 17.61
C THR A 392 7.78 12.52 17.88
N GLU A 393 8.82 13.31 17.53
CA GLU A 393 10.23 13.00 17.86
C GLU A 393 10.41 12.85 19.37
N ALA A 394 9.88 13.78 20.16
CA ALA A 394 10.00 13.72 21.61
C ALA A 394 9.35 12.46 22.20
N GLN A 395 8.14 12.11 21.73
CA GLN A 395 7.40 10.94 22.21
C GLN A 395 8.09 9.62 21.84
N VAL A 396 8.55 9.48 20.59
CA VAL A 396 9.22 8.23 20.17
C VAL A 396 10.59 8.06 20.83
N VAL A 397 11.32 9.15 21.07
CA VAL A 397 12.58 9.13 21.82
C VAL A 397 12.36 8.76 23.29
N GLU A 398 11.26 9.20 23.90
CA GLU A 398 10.85 8.80 25.26
C GLU A 398 10.62 7.28 25.36
N VAL A 399 9.92 6.69 24.37
CA VAL A 399 9.72 5.24 24.30
C VAL A 399 11.05 4.51 24.12
N LEU A 400 11.89 4.95 23.18
CA LEU A 400 13.23 4.37 22.98
C LEU A 400 14.08 4.46 24.26
N GLN A 401 14.00 5.56 25.00
CA GLN A 401 14.71 5.71 26.29
C GLN A 401 14.19 4.73 27.35
N SER A 402 12.91 4.38 27.32
CA SER A 402 12.32 3.37 28.21
C SER A 402 12.70 1.95 27.83
N MET A 403 12.81 1.65 26.52
CA MET A 403 13.31 0.36 26.01
C MET A 403 14.80 0.13 26.34
N TYR A 404 15.58 1.20 26.48
CA TYR A 404 17.02 1.14 26.73
C TYR A 404 17.42 1.97 27.96
N PRO A 405 17.00 1.58 29.18
CA PRO A 405 17.19 2.39 30.39
C PRO A 405 18.66 2.60 30.77
N ASP A 406 19.54 1.65 30.41
CA ASP A 406 20.99 1.73 30.67
C ASP A 406 21.76 2.53 29.61
N LYS A 407 21.07 3.05 28.59
CA LYS A 407 21.67 3.84 27.51
C LYS A 407 21.12 5.26 27.56
N LYS A 408 21.94 6.22 27.12
CA LYS A 408 21.47 7.59 26.88
C LYS A 408 20.98 7.70 25.44
N VAL A 409 19.67 7.77 25.26
CA VAL A 409 19.08 7.98 23.92
C VAL A 409 19.12 9.47 23.61
N HIS A 410 19.96 9.83 22.64
CA HIS A 410 20.07 11.21 22.17
C HIS A 410 18.94 11.55 21.20
N LYS A 411 18.76 12.83 20.88
CA LYS A 411 17.90 13.22 19.75
C LYS A 411 18.46 12.65 18.43
N PRO A 412 17.60 12.25 17.48
CA PRO A 412 18.05 11.82 16.17
C PRO A 412 18.72 12.98 15.41
N THR A 413 19.64 12.65 14.51
CA THR A 413 20.30 13.60 13.59
C THR A 413 19.47 13.87 12.35
N ALA A 414 18.52 13.00 12.04
CA ALA A 414 17.49 13.19 11.01
C ALA A 414 16.20 12.49 11.44
N PHE A 415 15.06 13.10 11.11
CA PHE A 415 13.73 12.62 11.48
C PHE A 415 12.74 12.90 10.34
N THR A 416 11.90 11.93 9.97
CA THR A 416 10.83 12.13 8.96
C THR A 416 9.80 11.01 8.99
N TYR A 417 8.57 11.30 8.59
CA TYR A 417 7.52 10.31 8.38
C TYR A 417 6.44 10.84 7.41
N PRO A 418 5.75 9.95 6.68
CA PRO A 418 4.65 10.34 5.80
C PRO A 418 3.38 10.67 6.60
N ARG A 419 2.50 11.49 6.01
CA ARG A 419 1.18 11.83 6.58
C ARG A 419 0.05 11.28 5.70
N TRP A 420 0.05 9.96 5.52
CA TRP A 420 -0.75 9.26 4.50
C TRP A 420 -2.25 9.59 4.58
N SER A 421 -2.81 9.72 5.79
CA SER A 421 -4.22 10.03 6.01
C SER A 421 -4.64 11.42 5.51
N THR A 422 -3.67 12.31 5.29
CA THR A 422 -3.89 13.69 4.82
C THR A 422 -3.27 13.99 3.44
N GLU A 423 -2.54 13.03 2.86
CA GLU A 423 -2.04 13.15 1.49
C GLU A 423 -3.22 13.22 0.51
N PRO A 424 -3.39 14.34 -0.23
CA PRO A 424 -4.63 14.63 -0.96
C PRO A 424 -4.91 13.71 -2.15
N TRP A 425 -3.96 12.85 -2.50
CA TRP A 425 -4.02 11.87 -3.58
C TRP A 425 -4.06 10.42 -3.07
N ALA A 426 -4.07 10.20 -1.75
CA ALA A 426 -4.07 8.88 -1.13
C ALA A 426 -5.11 8.74 -0.01
N TYR A 427 -5.16 9.67 0.95
CA TYR A 427 -6.00 9.61 2.15
C TYR A 427 -5.92 8.28 2.93
N GLY A 428 -4.72 7.71 3.03
CA GLY A 428 -4.43 6.48 3.75
C GLY A 428 -3.32 5.66 3.09
N SER A 429 -2.97 4.55 3.73
CA SER A 429 -1.89 3.65 3.28
C SER A 429 -2.43 2.52 2.42
N TYR A 430 -3.40 1.75 2.89
CA TYR A 430 -3.96 0.62 2.13
C TYR A 430 -5.30 0.16 2.71
N SER A 431 -6.05 -0.61 1.92
CA SER A 431 -7.39 -1.04 2.31
C SER A 431 -7.39 -2.26 3.22
N ASN A 432 -8.48 -2.46 3.94
CA ASN A 432 -8.73 -3.62 4.80
C ASN A 432 -10.20 -4.01 4.72
N TRP A 433 -10.50 -5.29 4.90
CA TRP A 433 -11.88 -5.80 4.96
C TRP A 433 -12.51 -5.55 6.34
N PRO A 434 -13.53 -4.68 6.43
CA PRO A 434 -14.22 -4.46 7.68
C PRO A 434 -15.33 -5.50 7.90
N VAL A 435 -15.75 -5.64 9.15
CA VAL A 435 -16.88 -6.51 9.53
C VAL A 435 -18.13 -6.18 8.72
N GLY A 436 -18.80 -7.21 8.22
CA GLY A 436 -20.06 -7.10 7.48
C GLY A 436 -19.90 -6.70 6.01
N MET A 437 -18.67 -6.65 5.49
CA MET A 437 -18.42 -6.52 4.06
C MET A 437 -18.44 -7.91 3.40
N THR A 438 -19.35 -8.11 2.45
CA THR A 438 -19.46 -9.36 1.66
C THR A 438 -18.70 -9.25 0.34
N LEU A 439 -18.40 -10.37 -0.32
CA LEU A 439 -17.80 -10.35 -1.66
C LEU A 439 -18.72 -9.63 -2.65
N GLU A 440 -20.03 -9.90 -2.60
CA GLU A 440 -21.04 -9.20 -3.42
C GLU A 440 -20.92 -7.68 -3.28
N LYS A 441 -20.78 -7.18 -2.04
CA LYS A 441 -20.67 -5.75 -1.79
C LYS A 441 -19.29 -5.21 -2.20
N HIS A 442 -18.22 -5.99 -2.08
CA HIS A 442 -16.90 -5.60 -2.58
C HIS A 442 -16.86 -5.50 -4.11
N GLN A 443 -17.53 -6.42 -4.79
CA GLN A 443 -17.66 -6.39 -6.24
C GLN A 443 -18.30 -5.09 -6.74
N ASN A 444 -19.20 -4.47 -5.97
CA ASN A 444 -19.73 -3.14 -6.28
C ASN A 444 -18.66 -2.03 -6.32
N ILE A 445 -17.53 -2.16 -5.62
CA ILE A 445 -16.39 -1.24 -5.72
C ILE A 445 -15.68 -1.45 -7.07
N ARG A 446 -15.52 -2.70 -7.48
CA ARG A 446 -14.86 -3.13 -8.72
C ARG A 446 -15.65 -2.82 -9.99
N ALA A 447 -16.98 -2.92 -9.92
CA ALA A 447 -17.85 -2.82 -11.09
C ALA A 447 -17.68 -1.51 -11.87
N ASN A 448 -17.68 -1.57 -13.20
CA ASN A 448 -17.60 -0.38 -14.04
C ASN A 448 -18.92 0.42 -14.02
N LEU A 449 -18.81 1.71 -14.32
CA LEU A 449 -19.95 2.59 -14.59
C LEU A 449 -19.91 3.01 -16.05
N GLU A 450 -20.68 2.33 -16.88
CA GLU A 450 -20.66 2.53 -18.32
C GLU A 450 -19.21 2.35 -18.83
N ARG A 451 -18.59 3.42 -19.35
CA ARG A 451 -17.21 3.40 -19.87
C ARG A 451 -16.14 3.85 -18.87
N LEU A 452 -16.49 4.01 -17.60
CA LEU A 452 -15.58 4.29 -16.50
C LEU A 452 -15.33 3.01 -15.70
N TRP A 453 -14.12 2.48 -15.78
CA TRP A 453 -13.68 1.27 -15.09
C TRP A 453 -12.85 1.60 -13.86
N PHE A 454 -12.76 0.68 -12.89
CA PHE A 454 -12.06 0.87 -11.63
C PHE A 454 -11.01 -0.23 -11.44
N ALA A 455 -9.82 0.13 -10.99
CA ALA A 455 -8.76 -0.82 -10.66
C ALA A 455 -7.86 -0.28 -9.55
N GLY A 456 -7.32 -1.14 -8.72
CA GLY A 456 -6.50 -0.75 -7.58
C GLY A 456 -6.47 -1.87 -6.55
N GLU A 457 -5.61 -1.77 -5.54
CA GLU A 457 -5.54 -2.82 -4.51
C GLU A 457 -6.88 -3.01 -3.78
N ALA A 458 -7.64 -1.94 -3.53
CA ALA A 458 -8.96 -2.02 -2.93
C ALA A 458 -10.02 -2.71 -3.81
N ASN A 459 -9.74 -2.92 -5.09
CA ASN A 459 -10.59 -3.67 -6.02
C ASN A 459 -10.22 -5.17 -6.08
N SER A 460 -9.10 -5.58 -5.47
CA SER A 460 -8.72 -6.99 -5.38
C SER A 460 -9.33 -7.58 -4.12
N ALA A 461 -10.13 -8.64 -4.25
CA ALA A 461 -10.75 -9.26 -3.09
C ALA A 461 -9.72 -10.03 -2.24
N GLU A 462 -8.83 -10.74 -2.91
CA GLU A 462 -7.85 -11.65 -2.30
C GLU A 462 -6.53 -10.97 -1.93
N PHE A 463 -6.16 -9.91 -2.67
CA PHE A 463 -4.88 -9.20 -2.49
C PHE A 463 -5.06 -7.73 -2.15
N PHE A 464 -6.17 -7.38 -1.51
CA PHE A 464 -6.35 -6.07 -0.90
C PHE A 464 -5.14 -5.74 0.00
N GLY A 465 -4.81 -4.47 0.16
CA GLY A 465 -3.64 -4.10 0.97
C GLY A 465 -2.33 -4.06 0.19
N PHE A 466 -2.14 -4.98 -0.77
CA PHE A 466 -0.83 -5.29 -1.34
C PHE A 466 -0.53 -4.69 -2.72
N VAL A 467 0.77 -4.64 -3.03
CA VAL A 467 1.31 -4.20 -4.33
C VAL A 467 0.84 -5.13 -5.46
N HIS A 468 0.84 -6.45 -5.23
CA HIS A 468 0.39 -7.44 -6.22
C HIS A 468 -1.11 -7.35 -6.50
N GLY A 469 -1.96 -6.99 -5.52
CA GLY A 469 -3.38 -6.75 -5.78
C GLY A 469 -3.61 -5.58 -6.74
N GLY A 470 -2.94 -4.45 -6.49
CA GLY A 470 -2.98 -3.31 -7.41
C GLY A 470 -2.43 -3.65 -8.80
N TYR A 471 -1.38 -4.47 -8.89
CA TYR A 471 -0.82 -4.94 -10.16
C TYR A 471 -1.82 -5.80 -10.93
N THR A 472 -2.36 -6.84 -10.30
CA THR A 472 -3.29 -7.80 -10.91
C THR A 472 -4.56 -7.11 -11.41
N GLU A 473 -5.20 -6.27 -10.60
CA GLU A 473 -6.39 -5.52 -11.00
C GLU A 473 -6.10 -4.55 -12.16
N GLY A 474 -4.97 -3.85 -12.12
CA GLY A 474 -4.55 -3.00 -13.22
C GLY A 474 -4.38 -3.77 -14.53
N ARG A 475 -3.73 -4.94 -14.48
CA ARG A 475 -3.56 -5.79 -15.66
C ARG A 475 -4.90 -6.27 -16.22
N GLU A 476 -5.77 -6.75 -15.35
CA GLU A 476 -7.07 -7.34 -15.73
C GLU A 476 -7.95 -6.32 -16.44
N ILE A 477 -8.12 -5.12 -15.85
CA ILE A 477 -8.93 -4.07 -16.47
C ILE A 477 -8.30 -3.56 -17.78
N GLY A 478 -6.97 -3.47 -17.83
CA GLY A 478 -6.26 -3.16 -19.08
C GLY A 478 -6.48 -4.21 -20.17
N HIS A 479 -6.54 -5.49 -19.80
CA HIS A 479 -6.81 -6.60 -20.71
C HIS A 479 -8.25 -6.57 -21.24
N ARG A 480 -9.26 -6.45 -20.36
CA ARG A 480 -10.68 -6.37 -20.73
C ARG A 480 -10.97 -5.24 -21.69
N ILE A 481 -10.54 -4.01 -21.34
CA ILE A 481 -10.72 -2.84 -22.22
C ILE A 481 -9.99 -3.05 -23.54
N GLY A 482 -8.83 -3.72 -23.51
CA GLY A 482 -8.10 -4.09 -24.72
C GLY A 482 -8.90 -4.95 -25.68
N ARG A 483 -9.50 -6.03 -25.17
CA ARG A 483 -10.38 -6.93 -25.93
C ARG A 483 -11.61 -6.20 -26.47
N ILE A 484 -12.25 -5.37 -25.65
CA ILE A 484 -13.40 -4.55 -26.05
C ILE A 484 -13.04 -3.64 -27.23
N ILE A 485 -11.91 -2.94 -27.16
CA ILE A 485 -11.47 -2.01 -28.21
C ILE A 485 -11.14 -2.74 -29.51
N ASN A 486 -10.57 -3.94 -29.41
CA ASN A 486 -10.19 -4.76 -30.56
C ASN A 486 -11.37 -5.54 -31.17
N GLY A 487 -12.55 -5.52 -30.53
CA GLY A 487 -13.73 -6.29 -30.97
C GLY A 487 -13.60 -7.78 -30.71
N GLU A 488 -12.80 -8.15 -29.70
CA GLU A 488 -12.53 -9.53 -29.29
C GLU A 488 -13.34 -9.94 -28.05
N ALA A 489 -14.01 -8.99 -27.41
CA ALA A 489 -14.81 -9.17 -26.20
C ALA A 489 -16.15 -9.86 -26.48
N GLY A 490 -16.54 -10.80 -25.61
CA GLY A 490 -17.90 -11.32 -25.51
C GLY A 490 -18.89 -10.27 -24.97
N ASP A 491 -20.19 -10.55 -25.08
CA ASP A 491 -21.25 -9.63 -24.61
C ASP A 491 -21.19 -9.42 -23.08
N ASP A 492 -20.72 -10.44 -22.35
CA ASP A 492 -20.49 -10.49 -20.90
C ASP A 492 -19.25 -9.70 -20.43
N GLU A 493 -18.33 -9.34 -21.33
CA GLU A 493 -17.11 -8.62 -20.96
C GLU A 493 -17.29 -7.10 -20.86
N PHE A 494 -18.44 -6.55 -21.25
CA PHE A 494 -18.72 -5.10 -21.26
C PHE A 494 -19.17 -4.55 -19.90
N GLU A 495 -19.71 -5.41 -19.04
CA GLU A 495 -20.22 -5.06 -17.71
C GLU A 495 -19.64 -6.03 -16.69
N MET A 496 -19.06 -5.49 -15.63
CA MET A 496 -18.66 -6.29 -14.47
C MET A 496 -19.86 -6.50 -13.54
N GLU A 497 -19.88 -7.65 -12.89
CA GLU A 497 -20.95 -8.03 -11.98
C GLU A 497 -21.18 -6.99 -10.88
N ARG A 498 -22.43 -6.80 -10.46
CA ARG A 498 -22.80 -5.85 -9.39
C ARG A 498 -24.13 -6.22 -8.74
N TYR A 499 -24.28 -5.87 -7.47
CA TYR A 499 -25.41 -6.26 -6.64
C TYR A 499 -26.11 -5.03 -6.05
N GLU A 500 -27.37 -4.81 -6.43
CA GLU A 500 -28.21 -3.77 -5.80
C GLU A 500 -28.86 -4.25 -4.50
N VAL A 501 -29.22 -5.53 -4.46
CA VAL A 501 -29.77 -6.21 -3.29
C VAL A 501 -28.76 -7.26 -2.86
N LEU A 502 -28.29 -7.15 -1.62
CA LEU A 502 -27.31 -8.07 -1.04
C LEU A 502 -28.03 -9.14 -0.23
N HIS A 503 -27.47 -10.36 -0.20
CA HIS A 503 -28.05 -11.47 0.57
C HIS A 503 -27.69 -11.41 2.07
N GLY A 504 -26.74 -10.55 2.44
CA GLY A 504 -26.21 -10.41 3.80
C GLY A 504 -25.02 -11.34 4.09
N THR A 505 -24.81 -12.33 3.21
CA THR A 505 -23.65 -13.21 3.09
C THR A 505 -23.38 -13.41 1.59
N THR A 506 -22.26 -14.01 1.21
CA THR A 506 -21.96 -14.37 -0.19
C THR A 506 -22.18 -15.87 -0.36
N HIS A 507 -23.00 -16.25 -1.34
CA HIS A 507 -23.25 -17.66 -1.61
C HIS A 507 -22.01 -18.35 -2.20
N LYS A 508 -21.82 -19.63 -1.90
CA LYS A 508 -20.61 -20.38 -2.29
C LYS A 508 -20.32 -20.32 -3.79
N ASP A 509 -21.35 -20.35 -4.64
CA ASP A 509 -21.25 -20.28 -6.10
C ASP A 509 -20.86 -18.88 -6.63
N GLU A 510 -20.98 -17.84 -5.80
CA GLU A 510 -20.59 -16.47 -6.14
C GLU A 510 -19.10 -16.21 -5.94
N TYR A 511 -18.35 -17.12 -5.30
CA TYR A 511 -16.91 -16.97 -5.19
C TYR A 511 -16.20 -17.55 -6.41
N ASN A 512 -16.14 -16.72 -7.45
CA ASN A 512 -15.61 -17.06 -8.76
C ASN A 512 -14.94 -15.84 -9.43
N ASP A 513 -14.34 -16.05 -10.60
CA ASP A 513 -13.61 -15.03 -11.36
C ASP A 513 -14.47 -13.79 -11.71
N GLU A 514 -15.77 -13.97 -11.94
CA GLU A 514 -16.71 -12.87 -12.29
C GLU A 514 -16.85 -11.89 -11.12
N ASN A 515 -16.86 -12.41 -9.89
CA ASN A 515 -16.86 -11.63 -8.65
C ASN A 515 -15.46 -11.30 -8.11
N GLY A 516 -14.42 -11.45 -8.95
CA GLY A 516 -13.06 -11.06 -8.59
C GLY A 516 -12.38 -11.99 -7.59
N TRP A 517 -12.82 -13.24 -7.52
CA TRP A 517 -12.22 -14.30 -6.73
C TRP A 517 -11.49 -15.28 -7.65
N LEU A 518 -10.16 -15.19 -7.72
CA LEU A 518 -9.34 -15.83 -8.74
C LEU A 518 -8.68 -17.14 -8.28
N PHE A 519 -8.58 -17.38 -6.96
CA PHE A 519 -7.96 -18.58 -6.44
C PHE A 519 -9.02 -19.64 -6.11
N PRO A 520 -8.85 -20.88 -6.62
CA PRO A 520 -9.78 -21.94 -6.32
C PRO A 520 -9.78 -22.20 -4.82
N TYR A 521 -10.97 -22.39 -4.27
CA TYR A 521 -11.14 -23.03 -2.98
C TYR A 521 -10.49 -24.41 -3.02
N ASP A 522 -9.49 -24.65 -2.17
CA ASP A 522 -9.24 -26.02 -1.76
C ASP A 522 -10.15 -26.35 -0.57
N VAL A 523 -11.33 -26.90 -0.89
CA VAL A 523 -12.33 -27.30 0.10
C VAL A 523 -12.03 -28.69 0.68
N ASP A 524 -11.17 -29.46 0.02
CA ASP A 524 -10.97 -30.87 0.33
C ASP A 524 -9.79 -31.09 1.30
N GLY A 525 -8.95 -30.06 1.54
CA GLY A 525 -7.81 -30.18 2.45
C GLY A 525 -6.78 -31.21 1.98
N ASP A 526 -6.80 -31.55 0.69
CA ASP A 526 -5.85 -32.47 0.08
C ASP A 526 -4.77 -31.63 -0.61
N ASN A 527 -3.69 -31.38 0.15
CA ASN A 527 -2.39 -30.91 -0.35
C ASN A 527 -1.99 -31.56 -1.69
#